data_AF-A0A4Y9Y9L5-F1
#
_entry.id   AF-A0A4Y9Y9L5-F1
#
_cell.length_a   1.000
_cell.length_b   1.000
_cell.length_c   1.000
_cell.angle_alpha   90.00
_cell.angle_beta   90.00
_cell.angle_gamma   90.00
#
_symmetry.space_group_name_H-M   'P 1'
#
loop_
_entity.id
_entity.type
_entity.pdbx_description
1 polymer ?
#
loop_
_entity_poly.entity_id
_entity_poly.type
_entity_poly.pdbx_seq_one_letter_code
_entity_poly.pdbx_strand_id
1 'polypeptide(L)'
;MSKFSNTQKQPEPSLPFLERALKQSLHSPTFLDVKFFAFSRRSYLGDGSIRVDRPQHVLAISSVLKQTDYFENLLSGGFAESNAVRVPIDAPFPDDRAPFSDEYDYDSDSDLDDEEAPDSDMDIVKIHSQGEGSVAGPSGSNSGNLAYGGVQCQQIIITDVAYLTWRAFVFYLYFGKVNFLPLKSTQDEDRAAELERALNNENAVPPCSPKSMYRLAEKYGIVELQTLAYEAIRIRLSTKNIVQEVFSRFTSR
;
A
#
# COMPACT_ATOMS: atom_id res chain seq x y z
N MET A 1 -24.37 58.32 -18.24
CA MET A 1 -24.53 57.20 -17.28
C MET A 1 -24.15 55.90 -17.98
N SER A 2 -22.86 55.53 -17.92
CA SER A 2 -22.37 54.27 -18.50
C SER A 2 -22.43 53.19 -17.43
N LYS A 3 -23.27 52.17 -17.62
CA LYS A 3 -23.34 51.01 -16.73
C LYS A 3 -22.16 50.10 -17.05
N PHE A 4 -21.14 50.10 -16.20
CA PHE A 4 -20.11 49.05 -16.20
C PHE A 4 -20.77 47.74 -15.75
N SER A 5 -21.00 46.83 -16.69
CA SER A 5 -21.32 45.44 -16.40
C SER A 5 -20.05 44.77 -15.86
N ASN A 6 -20.01 44.54 -14.55
CA ASN A 6 -18.96 43.78 -13.90
C ASN A 6 -19.21 42.29 -14.19
N THR A 7 -18.61 41.77 -15.26
CA THR A 7 -18.68 40.34 -15.60
C THR A 7 -17.69 39.60 -14.71
N GLN A 8 -18.13 39.16 -13.53
CA GLN A 8 -17.42 38.13 -12.79
C GLN A 8 -17.37 36.87 -13.67
N LYS A 9 -16.19 36.56 -14.22
CA LYS A 9 -15.93 35.28 -14.88
C LYS A 9 -16.11 34.20 -13.82
N GLN A 10 -17.17 33.39 -13.94
CA GLN A 10 -17.28 32.19 -13.14
C GLN A 10 -16.06 31.29 -13.43
N PRO A 11 -15.44 30.68 -12.41
CA PRO A 11 -14.37 29.73 -12.65
C PRO A 11 -14.93 28.56 -13.47
N GLU A 12 -14.32 28.31 -14.63
CA GLU A 12 -14.65 27.16 -15.47
C GLU A 12 -14.52 25.88 -14.63
N PRO A 13 -15.51 24.96 -14.68
CA PRO A 13 -15.46 23.73 -13.90
C PRO A 13 -14.27 22.88 -14.36
N SER A 14 -13.24 22.76 -13.51
CA SER A 14 -12.10 21.89 -13.75
C SER A 14 -12.34 20.51 -13.13
N LEU A 15 -12.09 19.45 -13.89
CA LEU A 15 -12.18 18.08 -13.39
C LEU A 15 -11.18 17.84 -12.23
N PRO A 16 -11.57 17.07 -11.18
CA PRO A 16 -10.66 16.55 -10.17
C PRO A 16 -9.44 15.83 -10.79
N PHE A 17 -8.34 15.75 -10.02
CA PHE A 17 -7.07 15.18 -10.51
C PHE A 17 -7.20 13.75 -11.00
N LEU A 18 -7.90 12.89 -10.27
CA LEU A 18 -8.14 11.51 -10.70
C LEU A 18 -8.93 11.46 -12.01
N GLU A 19 -10.00 12.24 -12.14
CA GLU A 19 -10.79 12.31 -13.37
C GLU A 19 -9.96 12.83 -14.56
N ARG A 20 -9.04 13.78 -14.32
CA ARG A 20 -8.09 14.23 -15.35
C ARG A 20 -7.13 13.12 -15.77
N ALA A 21 -6.57 12.38 -14.82
CA ALA A 21 -5.69 11.26 -15.10
C ALA A 21 -6.41 10.15 -15.89
N LEU A 22 -7.65 9.83 -15.50
CA LEU A 22 -8.51 8.88 -16.23
C LEU A 22 -8.92 9.40 -17.60
N LYS A 23 -9.16 10.71 -17.76
CA LYS A 23 -9.40 11.31 -19.08
C LYS A 23 -8.18 11.21 -19.99
N GLN A 24 -6.97 11.40 -19.43
CA GLN A 24 -5.71 11.25 -20.18
C GLN A 24 -5.48 9.79 -20.61
N SER A 25 -5.88 8.82 -19.80
CA SER A 25 -5.74 7.40 -20.15
C SER A 25 -6.57 6.97 -21.36
N LEU A 26 -7.63 7.71 -21.71
CA LEU A 26 -8.41 7.46 -22.93
C LEU A 26 -7.59 7.61 -24.22
N HIS A 27 -6.46 8.32 -24.16
CA HIS A 27 -5.60 8.59 -25.31
C HIS A 27 -4.18 8.02 -25.15
N SER A 28 -3.80 7.59 -23.94
CA SER A 28 -2.49 7.01 -23.67
C SER A 28 -2.61 5.75 -22.83
N PRO A 29 -1.96 4.64 -23.23
CA PRO A 29 -1.89 3.44 -22.41
C PRO A 29 -0.98 3.61 -21.17
N THR A 30 -0.28 4.74 -21.04
CA THR A 30 0.87 4.90 -20.12
C THR A 30 0.56 5.77 -18.89
N PHE A 31 -0.68 5.74 -18.40
CA PHE A 31 -1.10 6.60 -17.29
C PHE A 31 -0.66 6.07 -15.91
N LEU A 32 -0.28 4.79 -15.82
CA LEU A 32 0.44 4.23 -14.67
C LEU A 32 1.94 4.46 -14.87
N ASP A 33 2.47 5.51 -14.25
CA ASP A 33 3.81 6.03 -14.49
C ASP A 33 4.71 5.97 -13.24
N VAL A 34 4.22 5.42 -12.13
CA VAL A 34 4.99 5.15 -10.91
C VAL A 34 4.81 3.70 -10.47
N LYS A 35 5.90 3.06 -10.05
CA LYS A 35 5.90 1.74 -9.42
C LYS A 35 6.59 1.84 -8.06
N PHE A 36 5.84 1.60 -7.00
CA PHE A 36 6.39 1.43 -5.66
C PHE A 36 6.68 -0.03 -5.40
N PHE A 37 7.76 -0.33 -4.68
CA PHE A 37 7.94 -1.58 -3.96
C PHE A 37 7.83 -1.34 -2.47
N ALA A 38 7.14 -2.22 -1.75
CA ALA A 38 7.08 -2.24 -0.30
C ALA A 38 7.15 -3.69 0.18
N PHE A 39 7.66 -3.91 1.38
CA PHE A 39 7.85 -5.25 1.94
C PHE A 39 6.56 -5.77 2.60
N SER A 40 6.27 -7.06 2.45
CA SER A 40 5.02 -7.66 2.94
C SER A 40 5.21 -8.63 4.10
N ARG A 41 6.45 -9.04 4.40
CA ARG A 41 6.75 -10.02 5.44
C ARG A 41 7.82 -9.48 6.37
N ARG A 42 7.74 -9.83 7.66
CA ARG A 42 8.80 -9.66 8.64
C ARG A 42 9.37 -10.99 9.10
N SER A 43 10.63 -10.97 9.48
CA SER A 43 11.30 -12.04 10.22
C SER A 43 12.13 -11.45 11.36
N TYR A 44 12.33 -12.25 12.41
CA TYR A 44 13.12 -11.87 13.56
C TYR A 44 14.51 -12.50 13.44
N LEU A 45 15.53 -11.65 13.43
CA LEU A 45 16.92 -12.10 13.41
C LEU A 45 17.34 -12.59 14.80
N GLY A 46 18.43 -13.36 14.87
CA GLY A 46 18.89 -13.98 16.13
C GLY A 46 19.28 -13.00 17.24
N ASP A 47 19.49 -11.72 16.90
CA ASP A 47 19.75 -10.63 17.85
C ASP A 47 18.47 -9.88 18.31
N GLY A 48 17.30 -10.32 17.85
CA GLY A 48 16.01 -9.71 18.14
C GLY A 48 15.66 -8.51 17.26
N SER A 49 16.53 -8.13 16.32
CA SER A 49 16.19 -7.12 15.30
C SER A 49 15.22 -7.70 14.27
N ILE A 50 14.56 -6.82 13.52
CA ILE A 50 13.58 -7.19 12.51
C ILE A 50 14.14 -6.94 11.13
N ARG A 51 13.96 -7.93 10.28
CA ARG A 51 14.12 -7.81 8.84
C ARG A 51 12.75 -7.81 8.20
N VAL A 52 12.53 -6.93 7.24
CA VAL A 52 11.38 -7.01 6.33
C VAL A 52 11.83 -7.46 4.95
N ASP A 53 11.06 -8.32 4.29
CA ASP A 53 11.36 -8.86 2.98
C ASP A 53 10.09 -9.11 2.16
N ARG A 54 10.22 -9.92 1.10
CA ARG A 54 9.14 -10.23 0.14
C ARG A 54 8.58 -8.94 -0.48
N PRO A 55 9.38 -8.25 -1.32
CA PRO A 55 8.95 -7.01 -1.94
C PRO A 55 7.76 -7.24 -2.87
N GLN A 56 6.74 -6.41 -2.73
CA GLN A 56 5.53 -6.41 -3.54
C GLN A 56 5.33 -5.05 -4.18
N HIS A 57 4.79 -5.00 -5.39
CA HIS A 57 4.65 -3.76 -6.14
C HIS A 57 3.24 -3.12 -6.02
N VAL A 58 3.20 -1.79 -6.07
CA VAL A 58 1.98 -0.99 -6.21
C VAL A 58 2.18 -0.02 -7.37
N LEU A 59 1.36 -0.12 -8.41
CA LEU A 59 1.36 0.82 -9.53
C LEU A 59 0.54 2.05 -9.19
N ALA A 60 1.00 3.22 -9.63
CA ALA A 60 0.32 4.47 -9.36
C ALA A 60 0.44 5.51 -10.49
N ILE A 61 -0.34 6.59 -10.37
CA ILE A 61 -0.47 7.70 -11.30
C ILE A 61 0.11 8.95 -10.61
N SER A 62 1.28 9.39 -11.06
CA SER A 62 2.04 10.49 -10.45
C SER A 62 1.22 11.77 -10.36
N SER A 63 0.44 12.09 -11.40
CA SER A 63 -0.36 13.32 -11.48
C SER A 63 -1.45 13.41 -10.42
N VAL A 64 -1.91 12.27 -9.88
CA VAL A 64 -2.84 12.22 -8.76
C VAL A 64 -2.10 12.32 -7.44
N LEU A 65 -0.96 11.63 -7.28
CA LEU A 65 -0.20 11.64 -6.02
C LEU A 65 0.44 13.00 -5.69
N LYS A 66 0.89 13.74 -6.71
CA LYS A 66 1.48 15.08 -6.59
C LYS A 66 0.54 16.15 -6.02
N GLN A 67 -0.69 15.81 -5.64
CA GLN A 67 -1.58 16.69 -4.87
C GLN A 67 -1.12 16.91 -3.43
N THR A 68 -0.25 16.05 -2.92
CA THR A 68 0.38 16.23 -1.60
C THR A 68 1.79 16.74 -1.80
N ASP A 69 2.22 17.70 -0.96
CA ASP A 69 3.55 18.32 -1.03
C ASP A 69 4.67 17.28 -0.95
N TYR A 70 4.46 16.21 -0.18
CA TYR A 70 5.41 15.10 -0.07
C TYR A 70 5.67 14.44 -1.43
N PHE A 71 4.60 13.99 -2.11
CA PHE A 71 4.73 13.31 -3.40
C PHE A 71 5.09 14.27 -4.53
N GLU A 72 4.73 15.55 -4.44
CA GLU A 72 5.22 16.55 -5.38
C GLU A 72 6.75 16.60 -5.38
N ASN A 73 7.35 16.70 -4.20
CA ASN A 73 8.80 16.72 -4.05
C ASN A 73 9.44 15.36 -4.44
N LEU A 74 8.85 14.23 -4.05
CA LEU A 74 9.34 12.89 -4.37
C LEU A 74 9.35 12.59 -5.86
N LEU A 75 8.28 12.96 -6.55
CA LEU A 75 8.05 12.62 -7.95
C LEU A 75 8.51 13.71 -8.93
N SER A 76 9.09 14.83 -8.45
CA SER A 76 9.53 15.94 -9.30
C SER A 76 11.04 16.26 -9.21
N GLY A 77 11.83 15.49 -8.45
CA GLY A 77 13.28 15.75 -8.36
C GLY A 77 13.77 16.37 -7.05
N GLY A 78 12.91 16.51 -6.04
CA GLY A 78 13.20 17.28 -4.82
C GLY A 78 13.92 16.52 -3.70
N PHE A 79 13.98 15.18 -3.75
CA PHE A 79 14.61 14.34 -2.72
C PHE A 79 15.78 13.52 -3.28
N ALA A 80 16.66 12.99 -2.42
CA ALA A 80 17.72 12.07 -2.85
C ALA A 80 17.17 10.82 -3.58
N GLU A 81 15.95 10.41 -3.23
CA GLU A 81 15.18 9.32 -3.87
C GLU A 81 14.71 9.65 -5.30
N SER A 82 14.76 10.91 -5.71
CA SER A 82 14.26 11.39 -7.00
C SER A 82 15.20 11.17 -8.18
N ASN A 83 16.39 10.59 -7.94
CA ASN A 83 17.22 9.93 -8.96
C ASN A 83 16.58 8.62 -9.46
N ALA A 84 15.26 8.59 -9.53
CA ALA A 84 14.48 7.39 -9.74
C ALA A 84 14.72 6.85 -11.15
N VAL A 85 15.20 5.61 -11.18
CA VAL A 85 15.46 4.88 -12.41
C VAL A 85 14.13 4.69 -13.14
N ARG A 86 14.06 5.17 -14.38
CA ARG A 86 12.97 4.84 -15.30
C ARG A 86 13.18 3.41 -15.76
N VAL A 87 12.26 2.53 -15.38
CA VAL A 87 12.31 1.10 -15.72
C VAL A 87 11.04 0.70 -16.46
N PRO A 88 11.06 -0.39 -17.24
CA PRO A 88 9.84 -1.00 -17.75
C PRO A 88 8.83 -1.28 -16.64
N ILE A 89 7.54 -1.04 -16.91
CA ILE A 89 6.46 -1.26 -15.93
C ILE A 89 6.31 -2.73 -15.50
N ASP A 90 6.87 -3.67 -16.25
CA ASP A 90 6.95 -5.11 -15.93
C ASP A 90 8.29 -5.52 -15.31
N ALA A 91 9.24 -4.58 -15.13
CA ALA A 91 10.53 -4.87 -14.50
C ALA A 91 10.34 -5.43 -13.08
N PRO A 92 11.11 -6.46 -12.70
CA PRO A 92 11.06 -7.04 -11.35
C PRO A 92 11.65 -6.08 -10.31
N PHE A 93 11.75 -6.54 -9.06
CA PHE A 93 12.52 -5.84 -8.05
C PHE A 93 13.99 -5.70 -8.51
N PRO A 94 14.68 -4.57 -8.25
CA PRO A 94 16.02 -4.34 -8.79
C PRO A 94 17.07 -5.33 -8.25
N ASP A 95 17.86 -5.91 -9.15
CA ASP A 95 18.93 -6.86 -8.79
C ASP A 95 20.11 -6.19 -8.04
N ASP A 96 20.26 -4.87 -8.18
CA ASP A 96 21.29 -4.07 -7.49
C ASP A 96 20.86 -3.65 -6.07
N ARG A 97 19.65 -4.02 -5.64
CA ARG A 97 19.11 -3.73 -4.31
C ARG A 97 18.87 -5.01 -3.55
N ALA A 98 19.11 -4.98 -2.24
CA ALA A 98 18.75 -6.08 -1.37
C ALA A 98 17.21 -6.23 -1.35
N PRO A 99 16.65 -7.44 -1.54
CA PRO A 99 15.21 -7.68 -1.48
C PRO A 99 14.70 -7.77 -0.04
N PHE A 100 15.37 -7.06 0.89
CA PHE A 100 15.05 -6.97 2.30
C PHE A 100 15.57 -5.64 2.87
N SER A 101 15.08 -5.26 4.05
CA SER A 101 15.55 -4.12 4.82
C SER A 101 15.64 -4.48 6.30
N ASP A 102 16.76 -4.12 6.93
CA ASP A 102 16.99 -4.26 8.39
C ASP A 102 16.71 -2.93 9.13
N GLU A 103 16.35 -1.87 8.40
CA GLU A 103 16.11 -0.53 8.94
C GLU A 103 14.63 -0.30 9.33
N TYR A 104 13.82 -1.35 9.31
CA TYR A 104 12.39 -1.26 9.58
C TYR A 104 12.12 -1.05 11.08
N ASP A 105 11.66 0.14 11.44
CA ASP A 105 11.63 0.60 12.83
C ASP A 105 10.34 0.29 13.61
N TYR A 106 9.37 -0.39 12.96
CA TYR A 106 8.01 -0.58 13.47
C TYR A 106 7.60 -2.05 13.59
N ASP A 107 8.25 -2.76 14.50
CA ASP A 107 7.97 -4.16 14.83
C ASP A 107 6.50 -4.50 15.10
N SER A 108 5.71 -3.56 15.60
CA SER A 108 4.29 -3.75 15.90
C SER A 108 3.37 -3.64 14.67
N ASP A 109 3.92 -3.48 13.46
CA ASP A 109 3.11 -3.38 12.25
C ASP A 109 2.26 -4.64 12.04
N SER A 110 0.95 -4.47 12.01
CA SER A 110 0.03 -5.60 11.82
C SER A 110 -0.26 -5.93 10.36
N ASP A 111 0.31 -5.16 9.45
CA ASP A 111 0.14 -5.30 8.01
C ASP A 111 1.29 -6.08 7.35
N LEU A 112 2.22 -6.61 8.16
CA LEU A 112 3.28 -7.53 7.75
C LEU A 112 2.91 -8.97 8.14
N ASP A 113 3.13 -9.89 7.21
CA ASP A 113 3.12 -11.33 7.47
C ASP A 113 4.29 -11.71 8.39
N ASP A 114 4.11 -12.68 9.27
CA ASP A 114 5.19 -13.27 10.05
C ASP A 114 5.83 -14.43 9.28
N GLU A 115 7.17 -14.53 9.28
CA GLU A 115 7.84 -15.76 8.86
C GLU A 115 7.51 -16.88 9.86
N GLU A 116 6.80 -17.92 9.39
CA GLU A 116 6.53 -19.12 10.18
C GLU A 116 7.87 -19.74 10.62
N ALA A 117 8.12 -19.80 11.93
CA ALA A 117 9.27 -20.52 12.46
C ALA A 117 9.14 -22.00 12.07
N PRO A 118 10.21 -22.67 11.61
CA PRO A 118 10.16 -24.09 11.33
C PRO A 118 9.77 -24.83 12.62
N ASP A 119 8.59 -25.46 12.59
CA ASP A 119 7.78 -25.97 13.69
C ASP A 119 8.55 -26.52 14.91
N SER A 120 8.21 -25.99 16.09
CA SER A 120 8.07 -26.82 17.29
C SER A 120 6.65 -27.39 17.28
N ASP A 121 6.52 -28.70 17.07
CA ASP A 121 5.28 -29.50 17.03
C ASP A 121 4.08 -28.90 17.77
N MET A 122 3.20 -28.20 17.06
CA MET A 122 1.77 -28.11 17.37
C MET A 122 0.99 -28.16 16.06
N ASP A 123 0.18 -29.20 15.92
CA ASP A 123 -0.68 -29.47 14.76
C ASP A 123 -1.53 -28.24 14.38
N ILE A 124 -1.11 -27.52 13.35
CA ILE A 124 -1.92 -26.55 12.61
C ILE A 124 -2.15 -27.07 11.19
N VAL A 125 -3.40 -26.95 10.77
CA VAL A 125 -4.01 -27.57 9.59
C VAL A 125 -3.23 -27.22 8.31
N LYS A 126 -2.60 -28.24 7.73
CA LYS A 126 -1.99 -28.19 6.40
C LYS A 126 -3.03 -27.86 5.33
N ILE A 127 -2.87 -26.71 4.66
CA ILE A 127 -3.54 -26.43 3.39
C ILE A 127 -2.81 -27.23 2.31
N HIS A 128 -3.39 -28.39 1.97
CA HIS A 128 -2.99 -29.16 0.79
C HIS A 128 -3.31 -28.38 -0.49
N SER A 129 -2.26 -27.95 -1.19
CA SER A 129 -2.34 -27.66 -2.62
C SER A 129 -2.48 -28.99 -3.37
N GLN A 130 -3.72 -29.42 -3.64
CA GLN A 130 -3.98 -30.54 -4.55
C GLN A 130 -4.33 -30.01 -5.94
N GLY A 131 -3.50 -30.38 -6.91
CA GLY A 131 -3.73 -30.10 -8.32
C GLY A 131 -2.72 -30.79 -9.24
N GLU A 132 -2.32 -32.04 -8.95
CA GLU A 132 -1.64 -32.89 -9.93
C GLU A 132 -2.65 -33.86 -10.54
N GLY A 133 -3.01 -33.59 -11.80
CA GLY A 133 -3.77 -34.49 -12.66
C GLY A 133 -3.15 -34.47 -14.05
N SER A 134 -2.23 -35.40 -14.29
CA SER A 134 -1.63 -35.67 -15.60
C SER A 134 -2.70 -36.10 -16.61
N VAL A 135 -2.90 -35.31 -17.67
CA VAL A 135 -3.45 -35.79 -18.95
C VAL A 135 -2.64 -35.17 -20.10
N ALA A 136 -2.17 -36.01 -21.01
CA ALA A 136 -1.25 -35.66 -22.08
C ALA A 136 -1.94 -34.96 -23.28
N GLY A 137 -1.33 -33.83 -23.71
CA GLY A 137 -1.36 -33.24 -25.07
C GLY A 137 -2.53 -32.29 -25.43
N PRO A 138 -2.40 -31.40 -26.45
CA PRO A 138 -1.23 -31.03 -27.24
C PRO A 138 -0.77 -29.57 -27.01
N SER A 139 0.45 -29.30 -27.47
CA SER A 139 1.10 -27.99 -27.56
C SER A 139 0.20 -26.86 -28.08
N GLY A 140 0.34 -25.68 -27.48
CA GLY A 140 -0.04 -24.41 -28.08
C GLY A 140 -1.08 -23.63 -27.28
N SER A 141 -0.62 -22.75 -26.40
CA SER A 141 -1.26 -21.44 -26.24
C SER A 141 -0.26 -20.48 -25.61
N ASN A 142 0.10 -19.48 -26.41
CA ASN A 142 0.79 -18.28 -25.97
C ASN A 142 0.14 -17.78 -24.68
N SER A 143 0.86 -17.87 -23.56
CA SER A 143 0.69 -16.88 -22.49
C SER A 143 1.01 -15.55 -23.15
N GLY A 144 -0.03 -14.86 -23.60
CA GLY A 144 0.08 -13.54 -24.16
C GLY A 144 0.70 -12.66 -23.09
N ASN A 145 2.02 -12.45 -23.19
CA ASN A 145 2.65 -11.26 -22.69
C ASN A 145 1.77 -10.10 -23.17
N LEU A 146 0.95 -9.56 -22.27
CA LEU A 146 0.53 -8.18 -22.37
C LEU A 146 1.82 -7.38 -22.18
N ALA A 147 2.65 -7.36 -23.23
CA ALA A 147 3.82 -6.54 -23.31
C ALA A 147 3.26 -5.13 -23.19
N TYR A 148 3.49 -4.49 -22.05
CA TYR A 148 3.15 -3.10 -21.81
C TYR A 148 4.05 -2.19 -22.67
N GLY A 149 4.29 -2.53 -23.95
CA GLY A 149 4.83 -1.65 -24.99
C GLY A 149 6.12 -0.89 -24.66
N GLY A 150 6.96 -1.36 -23.74
CA GLY A 150 8.11 -0.58 -23.28
C GLY A 150 7.74 0.67 -22.46
N VAL A 151 6.56 0.69 -21.85
CA VAL A 151 6.10 1.74 -20.93
C VAL A 151 7.06 1.83 -19.76
N GLN A 152 7.64 3.02 -19.59
CA GLN A 152 8.56 3.29 -18.50
C GLN A 152 7.84 3.97 -17.35
N CYS A 153 8.06 3.46 -16.14
CA CYS A 153 7.60 4.06 -14.90
C CYS A 153 8.78 4.52 -14.05
N GLN A 154 8.54 5.50 -13.19
CA GLN A 154 9.44 5.87 -12.10
C GLN A 154 9.35 4.80 -11.00
N GLN A 155 10.46 4.12 -10.69
CA GLN A 155 10.50 3.11 -9.63
C GLN A 155 10.97 3.72 -8.31
N ILE A 156 10.27 3.38 -7.21
CA ILE A 156 10.56 3.84 -5.85
C ILE A 156 10.45 2.66 -4.89
N ILE A 157 11.38 2.53 -3.95
CA ILE A 157 11.35 1.48 -2.91
C ILE A 157 11.01 2.13 -1.58
N ILE A 158 9.96 1.64 -0.93
CA ILE A 158 9.49 2.05 0.38
C ILE A 158 9.96 1.01 1.39
N THR A 159 10.88 1.40 2.25
CA THR A 159 11.56 0.48 3.18
C THR A 159 11.00 0.50 4.59
N ASP A 160 10.11 1.44 4.92
CA ASP A 160 9.64 1.72 6.28
C ASP A 160 8.11 1.68 6.42
N VAL A 161 7.41 1.17 5.40
CA VAL A 161 5.95 0.98 5.41
C VAL A 161 5.61 -0.40 4.85
N ALA A 162 4.69 -1.11 5.50
CA ALA A 162 4.22 -2.41 5.03
C ALA A 162 3.45 -2.29 3.71
N TYR A 163 3.53 -3.31 2.86
CA TYR A 163 2.85 -3.36 1.57
C TYR A 163 1.34 -3.11 1.65
N LEU A 164 0.63 -3.76 2.59
CA LEU A 164 -0.82 -3.59 2.71
C LEU A 164 -1.18 -2.15 3.09
N THR A 165 -0.44 -1.54 4.03
CA THR A 165 -0.62 -0.13 4.40
C THR A 165 -0.37 0.78 3.20
N TRP A 166 0.71 0.57 2.46
CA TRP A 166 1.06 1.39 1.29
C TRP A 166 0.01 1.28 0.17
N ARG A 167 -0.47 0.07 -0.10
CA ARG A 167 -1.51 -0.18 -1.11
C ARG A 167 -2.82 0.52 -0.74
N ALA A 168 -3.24 0.41 0.52
CA ALA A 168 -4.43 1.12 1.03
C ALA A 168 -4.26 2.64 0.98
N PHE A 169 -3.04 3.13 1.24
CA PHE A 169 -2.73 4.55 1.20
C PHE A 169 -2.81 5.14 -0.22
N VAL A 170 -2.22 4.48 -1.22
CA VAL A 170 -2.36 4.89 -2.64
C VAL A 170 -3.83 4.87 -3.06
N PHE A 171 -4.61 3.88 -2.63
CA PHE A 171 -6.05 3.83 -2.91
C PHE A 171 -6.81 5.00 -2.26
N TYR A 172 -6.46 5.37 -1.03
CA TYR A 172 -7.02 6.54 -0.35
C TYR A 172 -6.72 7.83 -1.13
N LEU A 173 -5.50 8.02 -1.63
CA LEU A 173 -5.14 9.21 -2.42
C LEU A 173 -5.94 9.35 -3.72
N TYR A 174 -6.49 8.25 -4.24
CA TYR A 174 -7.37 8.27 -5.41
C TYR A 174 -8.82 8.54 -5.04
N PHE A 175 -9.33 7.85 -4.02
CA PHE A 175 -10.77 7.73 -3.81
C PHE A 175 -11.27 8.33 -2.50
N GLY A 176 -10.37 8.75 -1.61
CA GLY A 176 -10.70 9.20 -0.24
C GLY A 176 -11.28 8.09 0.64
N LYS A 177 -11.10 6.83 0.27
CA LYS A 177 -11.66 5.65 0.96
C LYS A 177 -10.55 4.84 1.60
N VAL A 178 -10.83 4.32 2.80
CA VAL A 178 -9.93 3.45 3.56
C VAL A 178 -10.73 2.36 4.27
N ASN A 179 -10.16 1.18 4.41
CA ASN A 179 -10.75 0.05 5.13
C ASN A 179 -9.82 -0.37 6.27
N PHE A 180 -10.26 -0.16 7.51
CA PHE A 180 -9.46 -0.48 8.69
C PHE A 180 -9.83 -1.82 9.29
N LEU A 181 -8.84 -2.70 9.36
CA LEU A 181 -8.94 -3.97 10.05
C LEU A 181 -9.13 -3.79 11.58
N PRO A 182 -9.69 -4.78 12.28
CA PRO A 182 -9.67 -4.83 13.74
C PRO A 182 -8.26 -4.66 14.31
N LEU A 183 -8.13 -4.11 15.51
CA LEU A 183 -6.84 -4.03 16.21
C LEU A 183 -6.30 -5.44 16.48
N LYS A 184 -4.98 -5.63 16.46
CA LYS A 184 -4.35 -6.90 16.87
C LYS A 184 -4.69 -7.30 18.32
N SER A 185 -5.03 -6.34 19.16
CA SER A 185 -5.47 -6.60 20.53
C SER A 185 -6.93 -7.08 20.63
N THR A 186 -7.66 -7.10 19.51
CA THR A 186 -8.95 -7.78 19.40
C THR A 186 -8.70 -9.28 19.15
N GLN A 187 -9.72 -10.13 19.18
CA GLN A 187 -9.56 -11.57 18.87
C GLN A 187 -8.85 -11.75 17.52
N ASP A 188 -7.74 -12.49 17.51
CA ASP A 188 -6.89 -12.67 16.33
C ASP A 188 -7.68 -13.35 15.19
N GLU A 189 -8.61 -14.24 15.53
CA GLU A 189 -9.48 -14.92 14.58
C GLU A 189 -10.39 -13.93 13.83
N ASP A 190 -10.92 -12.91 14.51
CA ASP A 190 -11.76 -11.88 13.88
C ASP A 190 -10.95 -11.04 12.89
N ARG A 191 -9.72 -10.68 13.26
CA ARG A 191 -8.83 -9.90 12.40
C ARG A 191 -8.43 -10.71 11.17
N ALA A 192 -8.02 -11.97 11.35
CA ALA A 192 -7.61 -12.85 10.26
C ALA A 192 -8.78 -13.10 9.28
N ALA A 193 -9.98 -13.38 9.79
CA ALA A 193 -11.17 -13.58 8.97
C ALA A 193 -11.57 -12.31 8.18
N GLU A 194 -11.44 -11.12 8.77
CA GLU A 194 -11.70 -9.86 8.07
C GLU A 194 -10.67 -9.61 6.96
N LEU A 195 -9.38 -9.87 7.24
CA LEU A 195 -8.32 -9.74 6.25
C LEU A 195 -8.54 -10.69 5.08
N GLU A 196 -8.79 -11.98 5.36
CA GLU A 196 -9.08 -12.98 4.34
C GLU A 196 -10.29 -12.57 3.48
N ARG A 197 -11.39 -12.16 4.11
CA ARG A 197 -12.59 -11.69 3.41
C ARG A 197 -12.30 -10.50 2.50
N ALA A 198 -11.52 -9.53 2.98
CA ALA A 198 -11.17 -8.34 2.22
C ALA A 198 -10.22 -8.65 1.06
N LEU A 199 -9.29 -9.59 1.22
CA LEU A 199 -8.37 -10.01 0.14
C LEU A 199 -9.07 -10.88 -0.92
N ASN A 200 -10.05 -11.69 -0.53
CA ASN A 200 -10.81 -12.54 -1.43
C ASN A 200 -11.96 -11.81 -2.16
N ASN A 201 -12.21 -10.54 -1.83
CA ASN A 201 -13.20 -9.70 -2.50
C ASN A 201 -12.51 -8.65 -3.37
N GLU A 202 -12.48 -8.89 -4.69
CA GLU A 202 -11.87 -7.99 -5.68
C GLU A 202 -12.44 -6.55 -5.66
N ASN A 203 -13.68 -6.38 -5.20
CA ASN A 203 -14.35 -5.08 -5.12
C ASN A 203 -14.17 -4.39 -3.76
N ALA A 204 -13.50 -5.02 -2.79
CA ALA A 204 -13.27 -4.43 -1.49
C ALA A 204 -12.22 -3.32 -1.56
N VAL A 205 -12.40 -2.31 -0.69
CA VAL A 205 -11.35 -1.33 -0.43
C VAL A 205 -10.16 -2.05 0.22
N PRO A 206 -8.92 -1.84 -0.24
CA PRO A 206 -7.75 -2.51 0.32
C PRO A 206 -7.68 -2.33 1.85
N PRO A 207 -7.57 -3.43 2.61
CA PRO A 207 -7.53 -3.38 4.07
C PRO A 207 -6.15 -2.93 4.56
N CYS A 208 -6.12 -2.28 5.72
CA CYS A 208 -4.89 -1.96 6.44
C CYS A 208 -5.14 -1.81 7.95
N SER A 209 -4.05 -1.74 8.71
CA SER A 209 -4.03 -1.40 10.11
C SER A 209 -4.33 0.08 10.32
N PRO A 210 -5.26 0.42 11.22
CA PRO A 210 -5.47 1.82 11.56
C PRO A 210 -4.25 2.43 12.26
N LYS A 211 -3.42 1.66 12.97
CA LYS A 211 -2.19 2.17 13.61
C LYS A 211 -1.11 2.49 12.59
N SER A 212 -0.85 1.56 11.67
CA SER A 212 0.16 1.75 10.61
C SER A 212 -0.24 2.92 9.70
N MET A 213 -1.53 3.02 9.37
CA MET A 213 -2.05 4.15 8.60
C MET A 213 -1.98 5.48 9.36
N TYR A 214 -2.24 5.50 10.68
CA TYR A 214 -2.09 6.71 11.49
C TYR A 214 -0.65 7.24 11.44
N ARG A 215 0.35 6.37 11.68
CA ARG A 215 1.78 6.73 11.57
C ARG A 215 2.15 7.25 10.19
N LEU A 216 1.64 6.59 9.14
CA LEU A 216 1.91 6.98 7.76
C LEU A 216 1.30 8.34 7.42
N ALA A 217 0.06 8.57 7.82
CA ALA A 217 -0.64 9.83 7.60
C ALA A 217 0.02 10.98 8.37
N GLU A 218 0.49 10.74 9.59
CA GLU A 218 1.29 11.68 10.36
C GLU A 218 2.61 12.00 9.65
N LYS A 219 3.36 10.97 9.23
CA LYS A 219 4.63 11.11 8.52
C LYS A 219 4.53 12.00 7.28
N TYR A 220 3.42 11.93 6.55
CA TYR A 220 3.19 12.71 5.32
C TYR A 220 2.28 13.94 5.51
N GLY A 221 1.86 14.25 6.73
CA GLY A 221 1.06 15.44 7.04
C GLY A 221 -0.37 15.41 6.47
N ILE A 222 -0.97 14.22 6.30
CA ILE A 222 -2.33 14.07 5.75
C ILE A 222 -3.33 13.99 6.89
N VAL A 223 -3.73 15.17 7.37
CA VAL A 223 -4.52 15.35 8.60
C VAL A 223 -5.86 14.63 8.55
N GLU A 224 -6.54 14.62 7.41
CA GLU A 224 -7.84 13.96 7.26
C GLU A 224 -7.70 12.45 7.44
N LEU A 225 -6.69 11.84 6.82
CA LEU A 225 -6.43 10.40 6.95
C LEU A 225 -5.96 10.04 8.35
N GLN A 226 -5.12 10.88 8.96
CA GLN A 226 -4.69 10.70 10.35
C GLN A 226 -5.89 10.72 11.29
N THR A 227 -6.85 11.63 11.08
CA THR A 227 -8.09 11.71 11.87
C THR A 227 -8.97 10.47 11.67
N LEU A 228 -9.15 10.00 10.44
CA LEU A 228 -9.90 8.77 10.16
C LEU A 228 -9.27 7.55 10.84
N ALA A 229 -7.94 7.43 10.78
CA ALA A 229 -7.21 6.37 11.42
C ALA A 229 -7.31 6.44 12.96
N TYR A 230 -7.18 7.64 13.53
CA TYR A 230 -7.37 7.86 14.97
C TYR A 230 -8.75 7.43 15.44
N GLU A 231 -9.80 7.87 14.76
CA GLU A 231 -11.17 7.50 15.08
C GLU A 231 -11.37 5.98 14.98
N ALA A 232 -10.78 5.35 13.96
CA ALA A 232 -10.83 3.90 13.82
C ALA A 232 -10.15 3.13 14.97
N ILE A 233 -9.04 3.65 15.52
CA ILE A 233 -8.41 3.13 16.73
C ILE A 233 -9.35 3.34 17.91
N ARG A 234 -9.80 4.58 18.13
CA ARG A 234 -10.62 4.99 19.28
C ARG A 234 -11.88 4.15 19.44
N ILE A 235 -12.62 3.91 18.35
CA ILE A 235 -13.87 3.13 18.40
C ILE A 235 -13.65 1.61 18.61
N ARG A 236 -12.43 1.11 18.39
CA ARG A 236 -12.05 -0.31 18.58
C ARG A 236 -11.38 -0.57 19.94
N LEU A 237 -11.18 0.48 20.74
CA LEU A 237 -10.77 0.34 22.13
C LEU A 237 -11.94 -0.10 23.00
N SER A 238 -11.67 -1.02 23.92
CA SER A 238 -12.64 -1.57 24.87
C SER A 238 -11.96 -1.88 26.20
N THR A 239 -12.74 -2.14 27.24
CA THR A 239 -12.20 -2.55 28.55
C THR A 239 -11.36 -3.84 28.48
N LYS A 240 -11.57 -4.67 27.45
CA LYS A 240 -10.84 -5.92 27.24
C LYS A 240 -9.44 -5.72 26.67
N ASN A 241 -9.25 -4.71 25.82
CA ASN A 241 -7.99 -4.51 25.09
C ASN A 241 -7.24 -3.23 25.47
N ILE A 242 -7.87 -2.31 26.23
CA ILE A 242 -7.29 -1.00 26.53
C ILE A 242 -5.93 -1.07 27.23
N VAL A 243 -5.73 -2.04 28.12
CA VAL A 243 -4.44 -2.19 28.84
C VAL A 243 -3.34 -2.57 27.85
N GLN A 244 -3.57 -3.56 27.00
CA GLN A 244 -2.62 -3.97 25.96
C GLN A 244 -2.33 -2.81 24.99
N GLU A 245 -3.35 -2.03 24.63
CA GLU A 245 -3.23 -0.91 23.70
C GLU A 245 -2.46 0.28 24.30
N VAL A 246 -2.72 0.66 25.56
CA VAL A 246 -2.03 1.75 26.26
C VAL A 246 -0.55 1.45 26.51
N PHE A 247 -0.19 0.18 26.71
CA PHE A 247 1.21 -0.22 26.89
C PHE A 247 1.85 -0.78 25.60
N SER A 248 1.19 -0.64 24.45
CA SER A 248 1.73 -1.07 23.16
C SER A 248 2.84 -0.13 22.67
N ARG A 249 3.70 -0.61 21.76
CA ARG A 249 4.73 0.25 21.15
C ARG A 249 4.18 1.42 20.34
N PHE A 250 2.93 1.33 19.91
CA PHE A 250 2.26 2.41 19.19
C PHE A 250 1.99 3.62 20.08
N THR A 251 1.71 3.41 21.36
CA THR A 251 1.37 4.47 22.34
C THR A 251 2.53 4.85 23.26
N SER A 252 3.60 4.05 23.31
CA SER A 252 4.76 4.29 24.17
C SER A 252 5.90 5.08 23.52
N ARG A 253 5.74 5.47 22.25
CA ARG A 253 6.66 6.36 21.53
C ARG A 253 6.13 7.79 21.47
#